data_AF-A0A9W8WDH5-F1
#
_entry.id   AF-A0A9W8WDH5-F1
#
_cell.length_a   1.000
_cell.length_b   1.000
_cell.length_c   1.000
_cell.angle_alpha   90.00
_cell.angle_beta   90.00
_cell.angle_gamma   90.00
#
_symmetry.space_group_name_H-M   'P 1'
#
loop_
_entity.id
_entity.type
_entity.pdbx_description
1 polymer ?
#
loop_
_entity_poly.entity_id
_entity_poly.type
_entity_poly.pdbx_seq_one_letter_code
_entity_poly.pdbx_strand_id
1 'polypeptide(L)'
;MFAPQGLDQVKCMKMCMVHDVAESVVGDITPFSGFEAAETPEAQFAQDIDKIDLLLQAVEYEKDGKGQRDLGQFMGVARKLRTEAGKAWADEILLERERFWEGREHIRGEQAEKGGVPTEHQKLQDAYYA
;
A
#
# COMPACT_ATOMS: atom_id res chain seq x y z
N MET A 1 -11.50 12.99 13.21
CA MET A 1 -11.28 13.22 11.76
C MET A 1 -9.78 13.16 11.55
N PHE A 2 -9.28 12.09 10.94
CA PHE A 2 -7.89 11.61 11.06
C PHE A 2 -6.90 12.21 10.04
N ALA A 3 -7.28 13.21 9.24
CA ALA A 3 -6.35 13.81 8.28
C ALA A 3 -5.38 14.81 8.95
N PRO A 4 -4.10 14.87 8.51
CA PRO A 4 -3.15 15.90 8.93
C PRO A 4 -3.72 17.31 8.78
N GLN A 5 -3.38 18.21 9.72
CA GLN A 5 -3.85 19.59 9.73
C GLN A 5 -3.30 20.36 8.52
N GLY A 6 -4.18 20.97 7.73
CA GLY A 6 -3.82 21.72 6.50
C GLY A 6 -3.98 20.95 5.19
N LEU A 7 -4.46 19.71 5.22
CA LEU A 7 -4.70 18.89 4.04
C LEU A 7 -6.12 19.06 3.47
N ASP A 8 -6.26 19.26 2.15
CA ASP A 8 -7.57 19.26 1.48
C ASP A 8 -8.10 17.83 1.33
N GLN A 9 -8.92 17.43 2.29
CA GLN A 9 -9.52 16.09 2.38
C GLN A 9 -10.41 15.76 1.17
N VAL A 10 -11.09 16.76 0.58
CA VAL A 10 -11.96 16.54 -0.59
C VAL A 10 -11.11 16.21 -1.80
N LYS A 11 -9.94 16.86 -1.94
CA LYS A 11 -8.99 16.56 -3.00
C LYS A 11 -8.34 15.19 -2.83
N CYS A 12 -7.97 14.80 -1.61
CA CYS A 12 -7.44 13.46 -1.34
C CYS A 12 -8.46 12.36 -1.64
N MET A 13 -9.70 12.50 -1.17
CA MET A 13 -10.76 11.51 -1.44
C MET A 13 -11.05 11.38 -2.94
N LYS A 14 -11.01 12.49 -3.70
CA LYS A 14 -11.14 12.46 -5.16
C LYS A 14 -9.97 11.76 -5.82
N MET A 15 -8.73 11.95 -5.37
CA MET A 15 -7.58 11.23 -5.93
C MET A 15 -7.66 9.73 -5.64
N CYS A 16 -8.04 9.33 -4.42
CA CYS A 16 -8.26 7.93 -4.03
C CYS A 16 -9.40 7.25 -4.79
N MET A 17 -10.45 7.97 -5.20
CA MET A 17 -11.51 7.36 -6.01
C MET A 17 -11.15 7.33 -7.50
N VAL A 18 -10.39 8.32 -7.97
CA VAL A 18 -10.03 8.43 -9.39
C VAL A 18 -8.93 7.45 -9.78
N HIS A 19 -7.98 7.12 -8.89
CA HIS A 19 -6.92 6.16 -9.22
C HIS A 19 -7.50 4.75 -9.42
N ASP A 20 -8.28 4.23 -8.47
CA ASP A 20 -8.94 2.92 -8.58
C ASP A 20 -9.88 2.81 -9.81
N VAL A 21 -10.64 3.88 -10.10
CA VAL A 21 -11.54 3.91 -11.27
C VAL A 21 -10.75 3.99 -12.58
N ALA A 22 -9.64 4.74 -12.63
CA ALA A 22 -8.78 4.80 -13.80
C ALA A 22 -8.11 3.45 -14.11
N GLU A 23 -7.69 2.71 -13.08
CA GLU A 23 -7.13 1.35 -13.21
C GLU A 23 -8.13 0.36 -13.83
N SER A 24 -9.43 0.53 -13.57
CA SER A 24 -10.48 -0.33 -14.15
C SER A 24 -10.67 -0.13 -15.67
N VAL A 25 -10.28 1.03 -16.21
CA VAL A 25 -10.44 1.39 -17.63
C VAL A 25 -9.13 1.26 -18.41
N VAL A 26 -8.01 1.64 -17.78
CA VAL A 26 -6.69 1.75 -18.43
C VAL A 26 -5.76 0.58 -18.05
N GLY A 27 -6.09 -0.17 -16.99
CA GLY A 27 -5.11 -0.99 -16.27
C GLY A 27 -4.22 -0.11 -15.39
N ASP A 28 -3.33 -0.73 -14.59
CA ASP A 28 -2.33 -0.09 -13.70
C ASP A 28 -1.28 0.71 -14.50
N ILE A 29 -1.74 1.73 -15.20
CA ILE A 29 -1.01 2.62 -16.11
C ILE A 29 -1.56 4.03 -15.86
N THR A 30 -0.92 4.81 -14.99
CA THR A 30 -1.10 6.26 -15.01
C THR A 30 0.25 7.01 -15.02
N PRO A 31 1.06 6.90 -16.09
CA PRO A 31 2.42 7.46 -16.17
C PRO A 31 2.48 9.00 -16.21
N PHE A 32 1.34 9.71 -16.14
CA PHE A 32 1.26 11.15 -16.41
C PHE A 32 0.26 11.87 -15.50
N SER A 33 0.52 11.91 -14.20
CA SER A 33 -0.03 12.97 -13.37
C SER A 33 0.82 13.16 -12.11
N GLY A 34 0.84 14.38 -11.54
CA GLY A 34 1.61 14.71 -10.34
C GLY A 34 1.30 13.87 -9.09
N PHE A 35 0.36 12.91 -9.19
CA PHE A 35 0.19 11.81 -8.26
C PHE A 35 1.41 10.89 -8.23
N GLU A 36 1.85 10.30 -9.36
CA GLU A 36 3.03 9.39 -9.39
C GLU A 36 4.31 10.09 -8.95
N ALA A 37 4.50 11.34 -9.40
CA ALA A 37 5.66 12.15 -9.05
C ALA A 37 5.72 12.51 -7.55
N ALA A 38 4.61 12.37 -6.82
CA ALA A 38 4.51 12.63 -5.38
C ALA A 38 5.04 14.03 -4.98
N GLU A 39 4.86 15.03 -5.84
CA GLU A 39 5.43 16.37 -5.67
C GLU A 39 4.66 17.23 -4.67
N THR A 40 3.39 16.91 -4.41
CA THR A 40 2.53 17.66 -3.50
C THR A 40 2.27 16.86 -2.21
N PRO A 41 2.07 17.51 -1.06
CA PRO A 41 1.67 16.85 0.18
C PRO A 41 0.39 16.01 0.02
N GLU A 42 -0.57 16.46 -0.80
CA GLU A 42 -1.79 15.72 -1.10
C GLU A 42 -1.53 14.45 -1.91
N ALA A 43 -0.62 14.50 -2.89
CA ALA A 43 -0.22 13.33 -3.66
C ALA A 43 0.53 12.32 -2.80
N GLN A 44 1.45 12.79 -1.94
CA GLN A 44 2.18 11.93 -1.00
C GLN A 44 1.23 11.26 -0.02
N PHE A 45 0.28 12.01 0.55
CA PHE A 45 -0.71 11.43 1.46
C PHE A 45 -1.61 10.43 0.74
N ALA A 46 -2.13 10.76 -0.45
CA ALA A 46 -2.97 9.84 -1.21
C ALA A 46 -2.22 8.55 -1.62
N GLN A 47 -0.93 8.65 -2.00
CA GLN A 47 -0.08 7.48 -2.21
C GLN A 47 0.16 6.64 -0.95
N ASP A 48 0.18 7.26 0.22
CA ASP A 48 0.30 6.55 1.50
C ASP A 48 -1.01 5.82 1.83
N ILE A 49 -2.16 6.46 1.59
CA ILE A 49 -3.49 5.84 1.76
C ILE A 49 -3.60 4.57 0.93
N ASP A 50 -3.21 4.60 -0.34
CA ASP A 50 -3.21 3.43 -1.23
C ASP A 50 -2.39 2.25 -0.66
N LYS A 51 -1.19 2.54 -0.14
CA LYS A 51 -0.34 1.51 0.49
C LYS A 51 -0.93 0.99 1.81
N ILE A 52 -1.61 1.85 2.56
CA ILE A 52 -2.27 1.47 3.81
C ILE A 52 -3.47 0.57 3.52
N ASP A 53 -4.24 0.86 2.47
CA ASP A 53 -5.33 0.00 2.03
C ASP A 53 -4.82 -1.38 1.62
N LEU A 54 -3.71 -1.44 0.87
CA LEU A 54 -3.04 -2.71 0.54
C LEU A 54 -2.63 -3.50 1.80
N LEU A 55 -2.06 -2.84 2.81
CA LEU A 55 -1.68 -3.47 4.08
C LEU A 55 -2.90 -4.01 4.82
N LEU A 56 -3.95 -3.20 4.94
CA LEU A 56 -5.19 -3.57 5.61
C LEU A 56 -5.84 -4.77 4.91
N GLN A 57 -5.97 -4.71 3.59
CA GLN A 57 -6.52 -5.79 2.79
C GLN A 57 -5.75 -7.09 3.00
N ALA A 58 -4.41 -7.05 2.98
CA ALA A 58 -3.59 -8.23 3.21
C ALA A 58 -3.82 -8.83 4.61
N VAL A 59 -3.89 -8.00 5.65
CA VAL A 59 -4.16 -8.48 7.03
C VAL A 59 -5.57 -9.09 7.15
N GLU A 60 -6.58 -8.47 6.54
CA GLU A 60 -7.95 -9.00 6.55
C GLU A 60 -8.05 -10.33 5.80
N TYR A 61 -7.35 -10.50 4.68
CA TYR A 61 -7.28 -11.79 3.98
C TYR A 61 -6.60 -12.88 4.81
N GLU A 62 -5.55 -12.56 5.56
CA GLU A 62 -4.92 -13.50 6.49
C GLU A 62 -5.89 -13.94 7.60
N LYS A 63 -6.67 -12.98 8.15
CA LYS A 63 -7.68 -13.25 9.18
C LYS A 63 -8.84 -14.09 8.67
N ASP A 64 -9.44 -13.72 7.54
CA ASP A 64 -10.57 -14.45 6.93
C ASP A 64 -10.13 -15.87 6.51
N GLY A 65 -8.93 -15.98 5.95
CA GLY A 65 -8.28 -17.26 5.67
C GLY A 65 -7.80 -18.02 6.92
N LYS A 66 -8.05 -17.52 8.14
CA LYS A 66 -7.64 -18.11 9.44
C LYS A 66 -6.14 -18.42 9.55
N GLY A 67 -5.30 -17.66 8.84
CA GLY A 67 -3.85 -17.84 8.77
C GLY A 67 -3.42 -19.00 7.87
N GLN A 68 -4.27 -19.46 6.93
CA GLN A 68 -3.88 -20.46 5.93
C GLN A 68 -2.91 -19.91 4.87
N ARG A 69 -2.88 -18.59 4.70
CA ARG A 69 -1.99 -17.89 3.78
C ARG A 69 -1.28 -16.81 4.57
N ASP A 70 0.02 -16.74 4.38
CA ASP A 70 0.87 -15.69 4.91
C ASP A 70 1.21 -14.74 3.77
N LEU A 71 0.73 -13.50 3.90
CA LEU A 71 0.89 -12.42 2.95
C LEU A 71 2.01 -11.46 3.40
N GLY A 72 2.94 -11.93 4.24
CA GLY A 72 4.06 -11.17 4.76
C GLY A 72 4.94 -10.50 3.69
N GLN A 73 4.95 -11.04 2.46
CA GLN A 73 5.63 -10.42 1.31
C GLN A 73 5.12 -9.01 0.97
N PHE A 74 3.85 -8.70 1.26
CA PHE A 74 3.24 -7.40 0.97
C PHE A 74 3.56 -6.36 2.05
N MET A 75 3.90 -6.80 3.26
CA MET A 75 4.15 -5.92 4.42
C MET A 75 5.36 -4.99 4.20
N GLY A 76 6.27 -5.33 3.29
CA GLY A 76 7.41 -4.48 2.92
C GLY A 76 7.00 -3.11 2.34
N VAL A 77 5.74 -2.94 1.90
CA VAL A 77 5.22 -1.67 1.40
C VAL A 77 5.18 -0.57 2.47
N ALA A 78 5.08 -0.94 3.76
CA ALA A 78 5.09 0.02 4.87
C ALA A 78 6.36 0.90 4.88
N ARG A 79 7.49 0.37 4.40
CA ARG A 79 8.76 1.12 4.28
C ARG A 79 8.71 2.25 3.25
N LYS A 80 7.72 2.24 2.35
CA LYS A 80 7.55 3.25 1.29
C LYS A 80 6.62 4.39 1.70
N LEU A 81 6.09 4.37 2.93
CA LEU A 81 5.21 5.42 3.46
C LEU A 81 6.01 6.70 3.78
N ARG A 82 5.47 7.84 3.37
CA ARG A 82 6.16 9.14 3.43
C ARG A 82 5.75 9.96 4.64
N THR A 83 4.44 10.02 4.89
CA THR A 83 3.82 10.87 5.92
C THR A 83 3.88 10.22 7.30
N GLU A 84 3.99 11.05 8.34
CA GLU A 84 4.00 10.56 9.72
C GLU A 84 2.67 9.90 10.12
N ALA A 85 1.55 10.42 9.61
CA ALA A 85 0.25 9.79 9.79
C ALA A 85 0.19 8.40 9.16
N GLY A 86 0.69 8.26 7.92
CA GLY A 86 0.70 6.98 7.23
C GLY A 86 1.57 5.94 7.93
N LYS A 87 2.76 6.33 8.40
CA LYS A 87 3.64 5.46 9.19
C LYS A 87 2.98 4.99 10.48
N ALA A 88 2.37 5.90 11.23
CA ALA A 88 1.68 5.56 12.48
C ALA A 88 0.54 4.54 12.25
N TRP A 89 -0.25 4.71 11.19
CA TRP A 89 -1.31 3.75 10.86
C TRP A 89 -0.77 2.41 10.41
N ALA A 90 0.31 2.39 9.63
CA ALA A 90 0.96 1.14 9.26
C ALA A 90 1.52 0.40 10.48
N ASP A 91 2.12 1.10 11.43
CA ASP A 91 2.60 0.50 12.68
C ASP A 91 1.45 -0.13 13.48
N GLU A 92 0.29 0.53 13.57
CA GLU A 92 -0.91 -0.02 14.21
C GLU A 92 -1.40 -1.30 13.51
N ILE A 93 -1.49 -1.29 12.18
CA ILE A 93 -1.91 -2.45 11.37
C ILE A 93 -0.92 -3.62 11.53
N LEU A 94 0.39 -3.33 11.46
CA LEU A 94 1.42 -4.36 11.61
C LEU A 94 1.45 -4.94 13.02
N LEU A 95 1.24 -4.11 14.05
CA LEU A 95 1.10 -4.59 15.42
C LEU A 95 -0.10 -5.51 15.59
N GLU A 96 -1.25 -5.16 15.02
CA GLU A 96 -2.43 -6.02 15.02
C GLU A 96 -2.17 -7.35 14.30
N ARG A 97 -1.46 -7.30 13.16
CA ARG A 97 -1.04 -8.50 12.42
C ARG A 97 -0.15 -9.40 13.27
N GLU A 98 0.87 -8.87 13.94
CA GLU A 98 1.75 -9.66 14.81
C GLU A 98 0.95 -10.30 15.96
N ARG A 99 -0.05 -9.61 16.51
CA ARG A 99 -0.96 -10.19 17.53
C ARG A 99 -1.80 -11.32 16.95
N PHE A 100 -2.26 -11.20 15.72
CA PHE A 100 -3.02 -12.28 15.06
C PHE A 100 -2.16 -13.53 14.84
N TRP A 101 -0.89 -13.36 14.48
CA TRP A 101 0.06 -14.46 14.27
C TRP A 101 0.75 -14.94 15.55
N GLU A 102 0.41 -14.39 16.73
CA GLU A 102 1.01 -14.78 17.99
C GLU A 102 0.90 -16.31 18.23
N GLY A 103 2.04 -16.95 18.49
CA GLY A 103 2.13 -18.40 18.67
C GLY A 103 2.16 -19.21 17.36
N ARG A 104 2.32 -18.57 16.20
CA ARG A 104 2.47 -19.21 14.88
C ARG A 104 3.70 -18.64 14.15
N GLU A 105 4.35 -19.44 13.31
CA GLU A 105 5.40 -18.95 12.42
C GLU A 105 4.78 -18.19 11.23
N HIS A 106 5.36 -17.04 10.90
CA HIS A 106 4.98 -16.25 9.72
C HIS A 106 6.13 -15.33 9.28
N ILE A 107 6.06 -14.87 8.03
CA ILE A 107 6.97 -13.94 7.38
C ILE A 107 6.71 -12.55 7.94
N ARG A 108 7.77 -11.97 8.52
CA ARG A 108 7.76 -10.57 8.94
C ARG A 108 8.08 -9.67 7.76
N GLY A 109 7.36 -8.55 7.67
CA GLY A 109 7.54 -7.58 6.59
C GLY A 109 8.96 -7.04 6.47
N GLU A 110 9.74 -7.09 7.55
CA GLU A 110 11.13 -6.68 7.53
C GLU A 110 12.05 -7.66 6.77
N GLN A 111 11.66 -8.93 6.71
CA GLN A 111 12.40 -10.03 6.10
C GLN A 111 11.90 -10.37 4.69
N ALA A 112 10.87 -9.67 4.20
CA ALA A 112 10.51 -9.69 2.79
C ALA A 112 11.65 -9.01 2.00
N GLU A 113 12.70 -9.77 1.69
CA GLU A 113 13.95 -9.28 1.05
C GLU A 113 13.70 -8.53 -0.26
N LYS A 114 12.52 -8.70 -0.87
CA LYS A 114 12.01 -7.92 -1.99
C LYS A 114 10.49 -7.76 -1.89
N GLY A 115 10.01 -6.84 -1.06
CA GLY A 115 8.61 -6.41 -1.10
C GLY A 115 8.26 -5.79 -2.46
N GLY A 116 7.57 -6.55 -3.30
CA GLY A 116 7.19 -6.20 -4.67
C GLY A 116 6.94 -7.46 -5.51
N VAL A 117 6.21 -7.31 -6.61
CA VAL A 117 6.02 -8.40 -7.59
C VAL A 117 7.41 -8.90 -8.03
N PRO A 118 7.67 -10.22 -8.13
CA PRO A 118 8.99 -10.76 -8.46
C PRO A 118 9.62 -10.07 -9.68
N THR A 119 10.95 -9.89 -9.69
CA THR A 119 11.74 -9.20 -10.74
C THR A 119 11.42 -9.63 -12.19
N GLU A 120 10.88 -10.84 -12.39
CA GLU A 120 10.36 -11.34 -13.67
C GLU A 120 9.17 -10.50 -14.17
N HIS A 121 8.24 -10.13 -13.28
CA HIS A 121 7.10 -9.28 -13.61
C HIS A 121 7.52 -7.84 -13.90
N GLN A 122 8.55 -7.31 -13.23
CA GLN A 122 9.13 -6.00 -13.58
C GLN A 122 9.66 -5.97 -15.01
N LYS A 123 10.34 -7.04 -15.46
CA LYS A 123 10.81 -7.14 -16.85
C LYS A 123 9.67 -7.26 -17.85
N LEU A 124 8.61 -7.98 -17.50
CA LEU A 124 7.39 -8.07 -18.30
C LEU A 124 6.66 -6.72 -18.39
N GLN A 125 6.64 -5.98 -17.29
CA GLN A 125 6.06 -4.65 -17.21
C GLN A 125 6.87 -3.64 -18.05
N ASP A 126 8.20 -3.62 -17.91
CA ASP A 126 9.10 -2.78 -18.71
C ASP A 126 9.06 -3.14 -20.22
N ALA A 127 8.97 -4.43 -20.57
CA ALA A 127 8.88 -4.88 -21.96
C ALA A 127 7.51 -4.61 -22.60
N TYR A 128 6.47 -4.46 -21.79
CA TYR A 128 5.13 -4.09 -22.25
C TYR A 128 4.99 -2.58 -22.46
N TYR A 129 5.83 -1.76 -21.80
CA TYR A 129 5.88 -0.30 -21.93
C TYR A 129 7.02 0.24 -22.79
N ALA A 130 7.84 -0.63 -23.39
CA ALA A 130 8.85 -0.28 -24.40
C ALA A 130 8.23 -0.25 -25.80
#